data_AF-A0A482ZZL1-F1
#
_entry.id   AF-A0A482ZZL1-F1
#
_cell.length_a   1.000
_cell.length_b   1.000
_cell.length_c   1.000
_cell.angle_alpha   90.00
_cell.angle_beta   90.00
_cell.angle_gamma   90.00
#
_symmetry.space_group_name_H-M   'P 1'
#
loop_
_entity.id
_entity.type
_entity.pdbx_description
1 polymer ?
#
loop_
_entity_poly.entity_id
_entity_poly.type
_entity_poly.pdbx_seq_one_letter_code
_entity_poly.pdbx_strand_id
1 'polypeptide(L)'
;MKKILLTTLTVFALSAQADLTSVDRGHNWSNSPIVFEVEVRSAKAEQRRAKKAGFEWRDIGKFLKKAAKMHKAGDTKGAMKLVKKAKTQAMLGQQQAKDQANAGPSF
;
A
#
# COMPACT_ATOMS: atom_id res chain seq x y z
N MET A 1 20.50 -15.88 -35.91
CA MET A 1 19.77 -16.78 -36.85
C MET A 1 19.25 -17.98 -36.07
N LYS A 2 17.97 -18.32 -36.27
CA LYS A 2 17.31 -19.65 -36.13
C LYS A 2 17.53 -20.42 -34.80
N LYS A 3 16.55 -20.41 -33.89
CA LYS A 3 15.43 -21.38 -33.75
C LYS A 3 15.87 -22.81 -33.38
N ILE A 4 15.73 -23.18 -32.10
CA ILE A 4 15.40 -24.53 -31.58
C ILE A 4 14.69 -24.30 -30.23
N LEU A 5 13.37 -24.13 -30.15
CA LEU A 5 12.32 -25.17 -30.04
C LEU A 5 12.63 -26.24 -28.98
N LEU A 6 11.95 -26.22 -27.82
CA LEU A 6 11.43 -27.44 -27.21
C LEU A 6 10.33 -27.12 -26.18
N THR A 7 9.10 -27.37 -26.62
CA THR A 7 7.89 -27.51 -25.82
C THR A 7 8.01 -28.71 -24.88
N THR A 8 7.81 -28.53 -23.58
CA THR A 8 7.37 -29.61 -22.70
C THR A 8 6.17 -29.14 -21.88
N LEU A 9 5.02 -29.63 -22.33
CA LEU A 9 3.76 -29.62 -21.61
C LEU A 9 3.94 -30.57 -20.41
N THR A 10 3.79 -30.06 -19.18
CA THR A 10 3.57 -30.93 -18.03
C THR A 10 2.22 -30.56 -17.43
N VAL A 11 1.19 -31.26 -17.91
CA VAL A 11 -0.11 -31.30 -17.23
C VAL A 11 0.10 -32.20 -16.00
N PHE A 12 0.09 -31.60 -14.82
CA PHE A 12 0.09 -32.36 -13.57
C PHE A 12 -1.22 -32.13 -12.82
N ALA A 13 -2.01 -33.20 -12.82
CA ALA A 13 -2.98 -33.64 -11.83
C ALA A 13 -3.92 -32.62 -11.17
N LEU A 14 -5.20 -32.79 -11.54
CA LEU A 14 -6.41 -32.63 -10.74
C LEU A 14 -6.15 -32.71 -9.23
N SER A 15 -6.07 -31.56 -8.57
CA SER A 15 -6.31 -31.50 -7.12
C SER A 15 -7.78 -31.19 -6.92
N ALA A 16 -8.52 -32.19 -6.45
CA ALA A 16 -9.84 -31.97 -5.90
C ALA A 16 -9.69 -31.06 -4.67
N GLN A 17 -9.92 -29.77 -4.86
CA GLN A 17 -10.23 -28.90 -3.73
C GLN A 17 -11.66 -29.27 -3.33
N ALA A 18 -11.76 -30.06 -2.26
CA ALA A 18 -12.99 -30.15 -1.52
C ALA A 18 -13.38 -28.74 -1.09
N ASP A 19 -14.43 -28.19 -1.68
CA ASP A 19 -15.14 -27.00 -1.20
C ASP A 19 -15.81 -27.35 0.13
N LEU A 20 -14.97 -27.50 1.15
CA LEU A 20 -15.35 -27.66 2.54
C LEU A 20 -14.72 -26.49 3.26
N THR A 21 -15.36 -25.32 3.12
CA THR A 21 -15.35 -24.17 4.03
C THR A 21 -15.94 -22.93 3.35
N SER A 22 -17.21 -23.01 2.92
CA SER A 22 -18.10 -21.84 2.99
C SER A 22 -18.55 -21.62 4.43
N VAL A 23 -17.60 -21.60 5.37
CA VAL A 23 -17.80 -20.89 6.64
C VAL A 23 -17.58 -19.43 6.28
N ASP A 24 -18.71 -18.74 6.17
CA ASP A 24 -18.88 -17.30 6.29
C ASP A 24 -17.78 -16.67 7.17
N ARG A 25 -16.63 -16.34 6.57
CA ARG A 25 -15.55 -15.65 7.26
C ARG A 25 -15.81 -14.16 7.15
N GLY A 26 -16.89 -13.72 7.79
CA GLY A 26 -17.10 -12.35 8.23
C GLY A 26 -16.10 -11.93 9.31
N HIS A 27 -14.80 -12.22 9.13
CA HIS A 27 -13.75 -11.69 10.00
C HIS A 27 -13.28 -10.36 9.40
N ASN A 28 -13.96 -9.28 9.76
CA ASN A 28 -13.51 -7.92 9.50
C ASN A 28 -12.27 -7.60 10.36
N TRP A 29 -11.14 -8.22 10.03
CA TRP A 29 -9.83 -7.88 10.58
C TRP A 29 -9.47 -6.41 10.30
N SER A 30 -10.00 -5.82 9.22
CA SER A 30 -9.67 -4.46 8.79
C SER A 30 -9.99 -3.37 9.82
N ASN A 31 -10.88 -3.64 10.78
CA ASN A 31 -11.25 -2.71 11.85
C ASN A 31 -10.57 -2.97 13.20
N SER A 32 -9.65 -3.95 13.29
CA SER A 32 -8.94 -4.20 14.55
C SER A 32 -7.91 -3.08 14.84
N PRO A 33 -7.76 -2.62 16.10
CA PRO A 33 -6.77 -1.60 16.48
C PRO A 33 -5.34 -1.95 16.05
N ILE A 34 -5.00 -3.24 16.03
CA ILE A 34 -3.70 -3.74 15.58
C ILE A 34 -3.43 -3.35 14.11
N VAL A 35 -4.45 -3.42 13.25
CA VAL A 35 -4.33 -3.08 11.82
C VAL A 35 -4.09 -1.60 11.62
N PHE A 36 -4.79 -0.77 12.39
CA PHE A 36 -4.62 0.68 12.30
C PHE A 36 -3.18 1.09 12.61
N GLU A 37 -2.60 0.60 13.70
CA GLU A 37 -1.21 0.93 14.09
C GLU A 37 -0.19 0.41 13.08
N VAL A 38 -0.39 -0.79 12.53
CA VAL A 38 0.46 -1.34 11.47
C VAL A 38 0.44 -0.45 10.22
N GLU A 39 -0.74 0.01 9.80
CA GLU A 39 -0.87 0.89 8.63
C GLU A 39 -0.34 2.30 8.89
N VAL A 40 -0.52 2.86 10.09
CA VAL A 40 0.11 4.12 10.48
C VAL A 40 1.63 4.00 10.43
N ARG A 41 2.19 2.90 10.93
CA ARG A 41 3.65 2.64 10.88
C ARG A 41 4.14 2.50 9.45
N SER A 42 3.38 1.83 8.58
CA SER A 42 3.67 1.72 7.15
C SER A 42 3.66 3.11 6.48
N ALA A 43 2.61 3.90 6.69
CA ALA A 43 2.51 5.25 6.15
C ALA A 43 3.65 6.18 6.64
N LYS A 44 4.02 6.10 7.93
CA LYS A 44 5.19 6.82 8.48
C LYS A 44 6.51 6.38 7.85
N ALA A 45 6.65 5.10 7.49
CA ALA A 45 7.85 4.62 6.81
C ALA A 45 7.98 5.24 5.42
N GLU A 46 6.90 5.25 4.63
CA GLU A 46 6.88 5.92 3.32
C GLU A 46 7.09 7.43 3.45
N GLN A 47 6.45 8.07 4.44
CA GLN A 47 6.65 9.51 4.72
C GLN A 47 8.13 9.82 4.96
N ARG A 48 8.83 9.01 5.76
CA ARG A 48 10.28 9.18 5.99
C ARG A 48 11.09 9.03 4.71
N ARG A 49 10.71 8.12 3.81
CA ARG A 49 11.37 7.96 2.50
C ARG A 49 11.16 9.18 1.62
N ALA A 50 9.92 9.69 1.53
CA ALA A 50 9.60 10.93 0.82
C ALA A 50 10.37 12.13 1.38
N LYS A 51 10.45 12.25 2.71
CA LYS A 51 11.22 13.29 3.40
C LYS A 51 12.70 13.21 3.10
N LYS A 52 13.29 12.01 3.15
CA LYS A 52 14.69 11.79 2.78
C LYS A 52 14.98 12.17 1.33
N ALA A 53 14.01 12.00 0.44
CA ALA A 53 14.11 12.43 -0.95
C ALA A 53 13.94 13.95 -1.14
N GLY A 54 13.47 14.69 -0.12
CA GLY A 54 13.16 16.13 -0.23
C GLY A 54 11.75 16.42 -0.79
N PHE A 55 10.92 15.41 -0.99
CA PHE A 55 9.60 15.51 -1.63
C PHE A 55 8.46 15.11 -0.67
N GLU A 56 8.58 15.43 0.62
CA GLU A 56 7.47 15.23 1.56
C GLU A 56 6.40 16.30 1.35
N TRP A 57 5.18 15.85 1.04
CA TRP A 57 4.04 16.74 0.91
C TRP A 57 3.46 17.09 2.28
N ARG A 58 3.15 18.39 2.48
CA ARG A 58 2.66 18.98 3.73
C ARG A 58 1.50 18.22 4.39
N ASP A 59 0.58 17.67 3.59
CA ASP A 59 -0.68 17.13 4.10
C ASP A 59 -0.56 15.70 4.67
N ILE A 60 0.55 14.99 4.41
CA ILE A 60 0.80 13.64 4.92
C ILE A 60 0.72 13.62 6.46
N GLY A 61 1.45 14.50 7.13
CA GLY A 61 1.43 14.60 8.60
C GLY A 61 0.07 15.02 9.16
N LYS A 62 -0.67 15.88 8.44
CA LYS A 62 -2.03 16.30 8.82
C LYS A 62 -3.02 15.13 8.75
N PHE A 63 -2.94 14.31 7.70
CA PHE A 63 -3.77 13.12 7.57
C PHE A 63 -3.50 12.12 8.69
N LEU A 64 -2.24 11.83 9.02
CA LEU A 64 -1.91 10.92 10.12
C LEU A 64 -2.39 11.45 11.48
N LYS A 65 -2.26 12.76 11.74
CA LYS A 65 -2.76 13.38 12.98
C LYS A 65 -4.29 13.33 13.07
N LYS A 66 -4.99 13.59 11.96
CA LYS A 66 -6.46 13.48 11.90
C LYS A 66 -6.92 12.03 12.03
N ALA A 67 -6.22 11.08 11.39
CA ALA A 67 -6.51 9.65 11.50
C ALA A 67 -6.43 9.17 12.96
N ALA A 68 -5.37 9.54 13.67
CA ALA A 68 -5.21 9.19 15.09
C ALA A 68 -6.37 9.74 15.96
N LYS A 69 -6.83 10.97 15.69
CA LYS A 69 -7.99 11.55 16.39
C LYS A 69 -9.28 10.78 16.07
N MET A 70 -9.52 10.44 14.80
CA MET A 70 -10.71 9.71 14.37
C MET A 70 -10.75 8.29 14.94
N HIS A 71 -9.61 7.59 14.94
CA HIS A 71 -9.52 6.25 15.53
C HIS A 71 -9.81 6.28 17.03
N LYS A 72 -9.27 7.27 17.77
CA LYS A 72 -9.59 7.49 19.19
C LYS A 72 -11.07 7.80 19.44
N ALA A 73 -11.74 8.42 18.47
CA ALA A 73 -13.16 8.71 18.52
C ALA A 73 -14.04 7.52 18.06
N GLY A 74 -13.45 6.36 17.75
CA GLY A 74 -14.16 5.16 17.29
C GLY A 74 -14.38 5.08 15.78
N ASP A 75 -14.07 6.14 15.01
CA ASP A 75 -14.16 6.11 13.54
C ASP A 75 -12.88 5.53 12.91
N THR A 76 -12.67 4.23 13.14
CA THR A 76 -11.53 3.49 12.58
C THR A 76 -11.58 3.45 11.05
N LYS A 77 -12.77 3.36 10.43
CA LYS A 77 -12.91 3.31 8.97
C LYS A 77 -12.49 4.63 8.32
N GLY A 78 -12.94 5.77 8.86
CA GLY A 78 -12.53 7.08 8.41
C GLY A 78 -11.05 7.35 8.68
N ALA A 79 -10.55 6.91 9.83
CA ALA A 79 -9.12 6.98 10.15
C ALA A 79 -8.27 6.21 9.13
N MET A 80 -8.65 4.98 8.79
CA MET A 80 -7.96 4.15 7.79
C MET A 80 -7.93 4.80 6.40
N LYS A 81 -9.00 5.49 5.98
CA LYS A 81 -8.99 6.26 4.72
C LYS A 81 -7.92 7.35 4.73
N LEU A 82 -7.75 8.05 5.84
CA LEU A 82 -6.73 9.08 5.98
C LEU A 82 -5.31 8.50 6.00
N VAL A 83 -5.10 7.37 6.69
CA VAL A 83 -3.81 6.66 6.68
C VAL A 83 -3.44 6.23 5.25
N LYS A 84 -4.39 5.67 4.51
CA LYS A 84 -4.18 5.29 3.10
C LYS A 84 -3.83 6.51 2.23
N LYS A 85 -4.54 7.63 2.38
CA LYS A 85 -4.21 8.89 1.69
C LYS A 85 -2.79 9.37 2.01
N ALA A 86 -2.39 9.34 3.28
CA ALA A 86 -1.04 9.71 3.71
C ALA A 86 0.03 8.82 3.05
N LYS A 87 -0.18 7.50 3.08
CA LYS A 87 0.72 6.52 2.44
C LYS A 87 0.84 6.75 0.93
N THR A 88 -0.28 6.93 0.24
CA THR A 88 -0.30 7.22 -1.20
C THR A 88 0.46 8.51 -1.53
N GLN A 89 0.21 9.60 -0.81
CA GLN A 89 0.94 10.85 -1.05
C GLN A 89 2.44 10.72 -0.78
N ALA A 90 2.83 9.96 0.25
CA ALA A 90 4.25 9.69 0.50
C ALA A 90 4.91 8.88 -0.62
N MET A 91 4.21 7.91 -1.20
CA MET A 91 4.71 7.16 -2.36
C MET A 91 4.78 8.05 -3.61
N LEU A 92 3.79 8.91 -3.83
CA LEU A 92 3.80 9.87 -4.93
C LEU A 92 4.95 10.88 -4.80
N GLY A 93 5.24 11.38 -3.59
CA GLY A 93 6.41 12.23 -3.35
C GLY A 93 7.73 11.53 -3.68
N GLN A 94 7.86 10.24 -3.31
CA GLN A 94 9.03 9.44 -3.72
C GLN A 94 9.12 9.27 -5.24
N GLN A 95 7.99 9.09 -5.92
CA GLN A 95 7.97 8.97 -7.37
C GLN A 95 8.33 10.30 -8.05
N GLN A 96 7.74 11.40 -7.59
CA GLN A 96 8.07 12.75 -8.05
C GLN A 96 9.56 13.04 -7.91
N ALA A 97 10.19 12.59 -6.82
CA ALA A 97 11.63 12.73 -6.64
C ALA A 97 12.44 12.05 -7.74
N LYS A 98 12.01 10.86 -8.19
CA LYS A 98 12.66 10.14 -9.30
C LYS A 98 12.41 10.83 -10.64
N ASP A 99 11.16 11.24 -10.87
CA ASP A 99 10.77 11.86 -12.13
C ASP A 99 11.48 13.20 -12.35
N GLN A 100 11.70 13.97 -11.27
CA GLN A 100 12.39 15.25 -11.33
C GLN A 100 13.92 15.14 -11.27
N ALA A 101 14.49 13.99 -10.90
CA ALA A 101 15.94 13.81 -10.87
C ALA A 101 16.60 14.00 -12.25
N ASN A 102 15.87 13.69 -13.32
CA ASN A 102 16.34 13.83 -14.71
C ASN A 102 15.53 14.86 -15.50
N ALA A 103 14.71 15.67 -14.83
CA ALA A 103 13.96 16.73 -15.50
C ALA A 103 14.92 17.89 -15.83
N GLY A 104 15.29 17.99 -17.11
CA GLY A 104 16.04 19.11 -17.67
C GLY A 104 15.30 19.69 -18.88
N PRO A 105 15.65 20.92 -19.31
CA PRO A 105 15.04 21.50 -20.50
C PRO A 105 15.36 20.66 -21.74
N SER A 106 14.34 20.33 -22.54
CA SER A 106 14.52 19.87 -23.92
C SER A 106 14.42 21.08 -24.83
N PHE A 107 15.54 21.47 -25.44
CA PHE A 107 15.59 22.51 -26.46
C PHE A 107 15.45 21.90 -27.86
#